data_AF-A0AAV2BI42-F1
#
_entry.id   AF-A0AAV2BI42-F1
#
_cell.length_a   1.000
_cell.length_b   1.000
_cell.length_c   1.000
_cell.angle_alpha   90.00
_cell.angle_beta   90.00
_cell.angle_gamma   90.00
#
_symmetry.space_group_name_H-M   'P 1'
#
loop_
_entity.id
_entity.type
_entity.pdbx_description
1 polymer ?
#
loop_
_entity_poly.entity_id
_entity_poly.type
_entity_poly.pdbx_seq_one_letter_code
_entity_poly.pdbx_strand_id
1 'polypeptide(L)'
;MFLRMSSDAKLSGECQKSIMALVNGVRSMKSWAFRMLDASAKPPSGVLDGTLSDFGDYDQCLAVKKLDNKKKVQFTGQYCVVEAAPLLPPKPHRVQFKTVVLDVANFSHPDSVLSDFASNANMFYLMKLRLGLCLPSTCSVLDVQEISKLALKDIPVEAKILRCEVKEPY
;
A
#
# COMPACT_ATOMS: atom_id res chain seq x y z
N MET A 1 -15.55 -0.62 -1.97
CA MET A 1 -14.28 -0.31 -2.65
C MET A 1 -13.39 -1.55 -2.79
N PHE A 2 -12.94 -2.18 -1.69
CA PHE A 2 -12.08 -3.39 -1.72
C PHE A 2 -12.58 -4.57 -2.58
N LEU A 3 -13.89 -4.83 -2.63
CA LEU A 3 -14.47 -5.95 -3.42
C LEU A 3 -14.38 -5.78 -4.94
N ARG A 4 -14.48 -4.55 -5.45
CA ARG A 4 -14.33 -4.30 -6.89
C ARG A 4 -12.86 -4.43 -7.31
N MET A 5 -11.94 -4.05 -6.43
CA MET A 5 -10.51 -4.20 -6.69
C MET A 5 -10.10 -5.67 -6.83
N SER A 6 -10.71 -6.59 -6.07
CA SER A 6 -10.40 -8.03 -6.19
C SER A 6 -10.99 -8.70 -7.43
N SER A 7 -12.01 -8.13 -8.08
CA SER A 7 -12.58 -8.69 -9.32
C SER A 7 -11.83 -8.24 -10.57
N ASP A 8 -11.28 -7.03 -10.54
CA ASP A 8 -10.60 -6.42 -11.69
C ASP A 8 -9.10 -6.80 -11.72
N ALA A 9 -8.56 -7.30 -10.60
CA ALA A 9 -7.18 -7.73 -10.49
C ALA A 9 -6.94 -9.12 -11.09
N LYS A 10 -5.95 -9.23 -11.98
CA LYS A 10 -5.47 -10.51 -12.51
C LYS A 10 -4.58 -11.21 -11.48
N LEU A 11 -5.21 -11.76 -10.45
CA LEU A 11 -4.54 -12.44 -9.34
C LEU A 11 -4.43 -13.95 -9.57
N SER A 12 -3.47 -14.58 -8.92
CA SER A 12 -3.42 -16.03 -8.76
C SER A 12 -4.66 -16.54 -8.03
N GLY A 13 -5.13 -17.74 -8.40
CA GLY A 13 -6.35 -18.32 -7.82
C GLY A 13 -6.27 -18.51 -6.29
N GLU A 14 -5.08 -18.80 -5.78
CA GLU A 14 -4.84 -18.94 -4.33
C GLU A 14 -4.91 -17.59 -3.61
N CYS A 15 -4.25 -16.55 -4.14
CA CYS A 15 -4.33 -15.19 -3.61
C CYS A 15 -5.77 -14.68 -3.62
N GLN A 16 -6.49 -14.84 -4.75
CA GLN A 16 -7.89 -14.42 -4.87
C GLN A 16 -8.77 -15.11 -3.82
N LYS A 17 -8.62 -16.43 -3.64
CA LYS A 17 -9.37 -17.19 -2.62
C LYS A 17 -9.09 -16.68 -1.20
N SER A 18 -7.83 -16.39 -0.88
CA SER A 18 -7.44 -15.89 0.45
C SER A 18 -7.87 -14.44 0.68
N ILE A 19 -7.82 -13.58 -0.33
CA ILE A 19 -8.38 -12.22 -0.27
C ILE A 19 -9.89 -12.27 -0.06
N MET A 20 -10.62 -13.13 -0.77
CA MET A 20 -12.04 -13.30 -0.55
C MET A 20 -12.35 -13.81 0.87
N ALA A 21 -11.51 -14.70 1.41
CA ALA A 21 -11.61 -15.09 2.80
C ALA A 21 -11.35 -13.91 3.76
N LEU A 22 -10.36 -13.05 3.49
CA LEU A 22 -10.08 -11.84 4.25
C LEU A 22 -11.28 -10.89 4.22
N VAL A 23 -11.82 -10.58 3.05
CA VAL A 23 -13.00 -9.72 2.90
C VAL A 23 -14.21 -10.27 3.66
N ASN A 24 -14.47 -11.58 3.57
CA ASN A 24 -15.54 -12.21 4.33
C ASN A 24 -15.25 -12.18 5.84
N GLY A 25 -13.99 -12.34 6.24
CA GLY A 25 -13.55 -12.20 7.63
C GLY A 25 -13.82 -10.81 8.19
N VAL A 26 -13.54 -9.75 7.41
CA VAL A 26 -13.83 -8.36 7.77
C VAL A 26 -15.34 -8.15 7.92
N ARG A 27 -16.15 -8.61 6.94
CA ARG A 27 -17.62 -8.52 7.01
C ARG A 27 -18.20 -9.22 8.23
N SER A 28 -17.62 -10.34 8.63
CA SER A 28 -18.04 -11.11 9.80
C SER A 28 -17.30 -10.74 11.09
N MET A 29 -16.63 -9.58 11.15
CA MET A 29 -15.97 -9.07 12.37
C MET A 29 -14.97 -10.06 12.99
N LYS A 30 -14.27 -10.85 12.16
CA LYS A 30 -13.32 -11.85 12.63
C LYS A 30 -12.03 -11.17 13.10
N SER A 31 -11.59 -11.49 14.33
CA SER A 31 -10.38 -10.89 14.92
C SER A 31 -9.14 -11.03 14.04
N TRP A 32 -8.90 -12.20 13.43
CA TRP A 32 -7.75 -12.41 12.54
C TRP A 32 -7.77 -11.49 11.32
N ALA A 33 -8.95 -11.17 10.79
CA ALA A 33 -9.11 -10.32 9.62
C ALA A 33 -8.90 -8.85 9.98
N PHE A 34 -9.46 -8.41 11.11
CA PHE A 34 -9.23 -7.06 11.63
C PHE A 34 -7.77 -6.85 12.04
N ARG A 35 -7.07 -7.86 12.57
CA ARG A 35 -5.63 -7.78 12.83
C ARG A 35 -4.80 -7.57 11.56
N MET A 36 -5.20 -8.12 10.41
CA MET A 36 -4.51 -7.82 9.15
C MET A 36 -4.74 -6.38 8.68
N LEU A 37 -5.98 -5.89 8.78
CA LEU A 37 -6.28 -4.50 8.44
C LEU A 37 -5.58 -3.52 9.39
N ASP A 38 -5.60 -3.82 10.68
CA ASP A 38 -4.95 -3.04 11.73
C ASP A 38 -3.42 -3.09 11.63
N ALA A 39 -2.84 -4.19 11.14
CA ALA A 39 -1.41 -4.28 10.89
C ALA A 39 -0.95 -3.53 9.62
N SER A 40 -1.87 -3.22 8.71
CA SER A 40 -1.54 -2.52 7.46
C SER A 40 -1.38 -1.02 7.68
N ALA A 41 -0.57 -0.37 6.85
CA ALA A 41 -0.36 1.06 6.82
C ALA A 41 -1.66 1.80 6.48
N LYS A 42 -1.79 2.99 7.04
CA LYS A 42 -2.86 3.96 6.82
C LYS A 42 -2.27 5.17 6.12
N PRO A 43 -3.11 6.12 5.65
CA PRO A 43 -2.62 7.44 5.31
C PRO A 43 -1.83 8.02 6.50
N PRO A 44 -0.54 8.34 6.33
CA PRO A 44 0.25 8.89 7.41
C PRO A 44 -0.35 10.21 7.91
N SER A 45 -0.34 10.42 9.22
CA SER A 45 -0.64 11.74 9.78
C SER A 45 0.37 12.76 9.24
N GLY A 46 -0.10 13.94 8.80
CA GLY A 46 0.77 14.96 8.22
C GLY A 46 1.25 14.65 6.79
N VAL A 47 0.51 13.84 6.01
CA VAL A 47 0.87 13.57 4.60
C VAL A 47 0.94 14.83 3.74
N LEU A 48 0.10 15.84 4.01
CA LEU A 48 0.13 17.14 3.33
C LEU A 48 1.32 18.01 3.80
N ASP A 49 1.86 17.70 4.98
CA ASP A 49 3.04 18.36 5.56
C ASP A 49 4.34 17.57 5.29
N GLY A 50 4.29 16.56 4.42
CA GLY A 50 5.47 15.82 3.97
C GLY A 50 5.77 14.51 4.71
N THR A 51 4.83 13.98 5.49
CA THR A 51 4.99 12.62 6.05
C THR A 51 4.76 11.57 4.96
N LEU A 52 5.84 10.92 4.53
CA LEU A 52 5.84 10.02 3.37
C LEU A 52 5.79 8.53 3.72
N SER A 53 5.76 8.12 4.98
CA SER A 53 5.84 6.68 5.27
C SER A 53 5.02 6.29 6.48
N ASP A 54 4.33 5.16 6.34
CA ASP A 54 3.72 4.42 7.44
C ASP A 54 4.01 2.94 7.20
N PHE A 55 4.70 2.30 8.14
CA PHE A 55 5.10 0.90 7.99
C PHE A 55 4.07 -0.07 8.56
N GLY A 56 2.99 0.41 9.18
CA GLY A 56 2.05 -0.45 9.89
C GLY A 56 2.73 -1.24 11.02
N ASP A 57 2.13 -2.36 11.42
CA ASP A 57 2.64 -3.23 12.48
C ASP A 57 3.15 -4.56 11.88
N TYR A 58 4.47 -4.65 11.76
CA TYR A 58 5.17 -5.80 11.17
C TYR A 58 4.88 -7.10 11.93
N ASP A 59 5.07 -7.09 13.25
CA ASP A 59 4.95 -8.29 14.08
C ASP A 59 3.50 -8.75 14.20
N GLN A 60 2.57 -7.81 14.32
CA GLN A 60 1.14 -8.12 14.31
C GLN A 60 0.75 -8.79 13.00
N CYS A 61 1.23 -8.31 11.85
CA CYS A 61 0.95 -8.94 10.57
C CYS A 61 1.46 -10.38 10.52
N LEU A 62 2.73 -10.62 10.84
CA LEU A 62 3.35 -11.95 10.80
C LEU A 62 2.74 -12.93 11.80
N ALA A 63 2.16 -12.44 12.90
CA ALA A 63 1.48 -13.26 13.88
C ALA A 63 0.09 -13.77 13.42
N VAL A 64 -0.52 -13.17 12.40
CA VAL A 64 -1.85 -13.59 11.93
C VAL A 64 -1.82 -14.99 11.34
N LYS A 65 -2.77 -15.82 11.78
CA LYS A 65 -3.05 -17.14 11.21
C LYS A 65 -4.54 -17.27 10.95
N LYS A 66 -4.92 -17.57 9.72
CA LYS A 66 -6.29 -17.96 9.36
C LYS A 66 -6.38 -19.48 9.40
N LEU A 67 -7.24 -19.99 10.27
CA LEU A 67 -7.51 -21.43 10.39
C LEU A 67 -8.77 -21.83 9.61
N ASP A 68 -8.80 -23.07 9.12
CA ASP A 68 -10.00 -23.70 8.59
C ASP A 68 -10.88 -24.31 9.73
N ASN A 69 -12.01 -24.92 9.35
CA ASN A 69 -12.92 -25.56 10.31
C ASN A 69 -12.28 -26.76 11.06
N LYS A 70 -11.18 -27.31 10.53
CA LYS A 70 -10.42 -28.42 11.13
C LYS A 70 -9.20 -27.90 11.92
N LYS A 71 -9.14 -26.59 12.21
CA LYS A 71 -8.02 -25.91 12.90
C LYS A 71 -6.68 -26.01 12.17
N LYS A 72 -6.67 -26.31 10.87
CA LYS A 72 -5.46 -26.26 10.04
C LYS A 72 -5.23 -24.85 9.53
N VAL A 73 -3.97 -24.43 9.45
CA VAL A 73 -3.60 -23.14 8.88
C VAL A 73 -3.92 -23.16 7.39
N GLN A 74 -4.82 -22.28 6.97
CA GLN A 74 -5.12 -22.08 5.56
C GLN A 74 -4.18 -21.04 4.93
N PHE A 75 -3.87 -19.96 5.66
CA PHE A 75 -2.83 -18.99 5.31
C PHE A 75 -2.37 -18.22 6.56
N THR A 76 -1.22 -17.57 6.46
CA THR A 76 -0.72 -16.63 7.47
C THR A 76 -0.73 -15.21 6.92
N GLY A 77 -0.46 -14.22 7.79
CA GLY A 77 -0.11 -12.89 7.31
C GLY A 77 1.24 -12.91 6.59
N GLN A 78 1.36 -12.06 5.58
CA GLN A 78 2.57 -11.71 4.86
C GLN A 78 2.70 -10.20 4.87
N TYR A 79 3.84 -9.72 5.35
CA TYR A 79 4.13 -8.30 5.41
C TYR A 79 4.87 -7.88 4.15
N CYS A 80 4.29 -6.94 3.38
CA CYS A 80 4.88 -6.42 2.17
C CYS A 80 5.16 -4.92 2.28
N VAL A 81 6.33 -4.47 1.83
CA VAL A 81 6.63 -3.03 1.72
C VAL A 81 6.39 -2.56 0.30
N VAL A 82 5.43 -1.66 0.14
CA VAL A 82 5.17 -0.95 -1.12
C VAL A 82 5.92 0.37 -1.10
N GLU A 83 6.74 0.60 -2.11
CA GLU A 83 7.35 1.91 -2.38
C GLU A 83 6.57 2.57 -3.51
N ALA A 84 6.13 3.81 -3.32
CA ALA A 84 5.41 4.55 -4.34
C ALA A 84 6.00 5.95 -4.55
N ALA A 85 5.92 6.47 -5.75
CA ALA A 85 6.32 7.83 -6.06
C ALA A 85 5.41 8.41 -7.15
N PRO A 86 5.06 9.70 -7.07
CA PRO A 86 4.40 10.36 -8.18
C PRO A 86 5.25 10.27 -9.45
N LEU A 87 4.59 10.24 -10.58
CA LEU A 87 5.23 10.43 -11.87
C LEU A 87 5.72 11.88 -11.94
N LEU A 88 7.03 12.04 -11.81
CA LEU A 88 7.69 13.34 -11.88
C LEU A 88 8.50 13.47 -13.17
N PRO A 89 8.73 14.71 -13.65
CA PRO A 89 9.69 14.94 -14.72
C PRO A 89 11.08 14.43 -14.35
N PRO A 90 12.00 14.28 -15.32
CA PRO A 90 13.37 13.89 -15.05
C PRO A 90 14.03 14.78 -13.97
N LYS A 91 14.77 14.15 -13.06
CA LYS A 91 15.40 14.85 -11.94
C LYS A 91 16.37 15.93 -12.46
N PRO A 92 16.21 17.20 -12.05
CA PRO A 92 17.13 18.25 -12.46
C PRO A 92 18.51 18.06 -11.79
N HIS A 93 19.56 18.64 -12.38
CA HIS A 93 20.93 18.53 -11.86
C HIS A 93 21.10 19.05 -10.43
N ARG A 94 20.26 19.99 -10.00
CA ARG A 94 20.22 20.52 -8.63
C ARG A 94 18.78 20.53 -8.14
N VAL A 95 18.53 19.89 -7.01
CA VAL A 95 17.26 19.91 -6.30
C VAL A 95 17.48 20.65 -4.98
N GLN A 96 16.74 21.74 -4.78
CA GLN A 96 16.67 22.49 -3.53
C GLN A 96 15.27 22.36 -2.95
N PHE A 97 15.09 22.71 -1.68
CA PHE A 97 13.78 22.70 -1.02
C PHE A 97 12.72 23.55 -1.74
N LYS A 98 13.12 24.62 -2.44
CA LYS A 98 12.22 25.50 -3.21
C LYS A 98 12.09 25.15 -4.69
N THR A 99 12.70 24.05 -5.14
CA THR A 99 12.61 23.65 -6.56
C THR A 99 11.17 23.26 -6.89
N VAL A 100 10.53 23.99 -7.79
CA VAL A 100 9.20 23.63 -8.32
C VAL A 100 9.37 22.56 -9.39
N VAL A 101 8.70 21.42 -9.20
CA VAL A 101 8.81 20.25 -10.09
C VAL A 101 7.48 19.88 -10.75
N LEU A 102 6.38 20.39 -10.21
CA LEU A 102 5.04 20.32 -10.76
C LEU A 102 4.44 21.72 -10.67
N ASP A 103 4.03 22.30 -11.80
CA ASP A 103 3.31 23.57 -11.84
C ASP A 103 1.83 23.29 -12.08
N VAL A 104 1.02 23.59 -11.07
CA VAL A 104 -0.44 23.36 -11.06
C VAL A 104 -1.25 24.66 -11.00
N ALA A 105 -0.58 25.82 -11.03
CA ALA A 105 -1.21 27.12 -10.77
C ALA A 105 -2.29 27.48 -11.81
N ASN A 106 -2.15 27.00 -13.04
CA ASN A 106 -3.07 27.32 -14.14
C ASN A 106 -4.38 26.52 -14.12
N PHE A 107 -4.45 25.44 -13.35
CA PHE A 107 -5.62 24.55 -13.35
C PHE A 107 -6.08 24.14 -11.94
N SER A 108 -5.42 24.64 -10.89
CA SER A 108 -5.76 24.35 -9.51
C SER A 108 -5.86 25.63 -8.68
N HIS A 109 -6.75 25.59 -7.68
CA HIS A 109 -6.86 26.68 -6.71
C HIS A 109 -5.64 26.66 -5.76
N PRO A 110 -5.11 27.82 -5.32
CA PRO A 110 -3.96 27.87 -4.41
C PRO A 110 -4.20 27.11 -3.09
N ASP A 111 -5.42 27.17 -2.56
CA ASP A 111 -5.86 26.45 -1.36
C ASP A 111 -6.46 25.08 -1.72
N SER A 112 -5.67 24.23 -2.39
CA SER A 112 -6.10 22.90 -2.79
C SER A 112 -5.06 21.85 -2.41
N VAL A 113 -5.52 20.63 -2.16
CA VAL A 113 -4.66 19.47 -1.90
C VAL A 113 -3.64 19.24 -3.02
N LEU A 114 -4.01 19.57 -4.26
CA LEU A 114 -3.10 19.45 -5.40
C LEU A 114 -1.97 20.48 -5.34
N SER A 115 -2.26 21.69 -4.87
CA SER A 115 -1.26 22.75 -4.66
C SER A 115 -0.31 22.42 -3.49
N ASP A 116 -0.83 21.87 -2.40
CA ASP A 116 -0.01 21.38 -1.27
C ASP A 116 0.93 20.25 -1.72
N PHE A 117 0.39 19.31 -2.50
CA PHE A 117 1.16 18.22 -3.06
C PHE A 117 2.25 18.70 -4.02
N ALA A 118 1.90 19.60 -4.96
CA ALA A 118 2.84 20.14 -5.95
C ALA A 118 3.99 20.90 -5.29
N SER A 119 3.71 21.65 -4.22
CA SER A 119 4.70 22.44 -3.47
C SER A 119 5.77 21.56 -2.81
N ASN A 120 5.40 20.35 -2.40
CA ASN A 120 6.28 19.38 -1.74
C ASN A 120 6.79 18.28 -2.69
N ALA A 121 6.42 18.32 -3.96
CA ALA A 121 6.68 17.23 -4.91
C ALA A 121 8.18 16.98 -5.17
N ASN A 122 9.03 17.99 -5.00
CA ASN A 122 10.48 17.88 -5.15
C ASN A 122 11.12 16.89 -4.16
N MET A 123 10.49 16.67 -3.00
CA MET A 123 10.96 15.70 -2.02
C MET A 123 10.97 14.27 -2.57
N PHE A 124 10.10 13.95 -3.53
CA PHE A 124 10.02 12.61 -4.11
C PHE A 124 11.22 12.21 -4.98
N TYR A 125 12.11 13.15 -5.33
CA TYR A 125 13.42 12.83 -5.93
C TYR A 125 14.47 12.30 -4.94
N LEU A 126 14.20 12.41 -3.64
CA LEU A 126 15.09 12.00 -2.56
C LEU A 126 14.43 10.91 -1.69
N MET A 127 13.14 11.05 -1.42
CA MET A 127 12.38 10.19 -0.52
C MET A 127 11.10 9.71 -1.19
N LYS A 128 10.90 8.40 -1.27
CA LYS A 128 9.69 7.83 -1.85
C LYS A 128 8.69 7.47 -0.76
N LEU A 129 7.41 7.43 -1.11
CA LEU A 129 6.38 6.93 -0.21
C LEU A 129 6.68 5.46 0.14
N ARG A 130 6.57 5.07 1.40
CA ARG A 130 6.68 3.66 1.80
C ARG A 130 5.53 3.27 2.71
N LEU A 131 4.83 2.20 2.31
CA LEU A 131 3.67 1.67 3.02
C LEU A 131 3.87 0.18 3.32
N GLY A 132 3.72 -0.20 4.58
CA GLY A 132 3.68 -1.61 4.98
C GLY A 132 2.28 -2.19 4.86
N LEU A 133 2.06 -3.22 4.05
CA LEU A 133 0.76 -3.85 3.87
C LEU A 133 0.76 -5.28 4.42
N CYS A 134 -0.32 -5.65 5.10
CA CYS A 134 -0.53 -7.02 5.56
C CYS A 134 -1.50 -7.76 4.63
N LEU A 135 -0.98 -8.75 3.91
CA LEU A 135 -1.70 -9.52 2.91
C LEU A 135 -1.66 -11.02 3.25
N PRO A 136 -2.53 -11.86 2.66
CA PRO A 136 -2.43 -13.29 2.85
C PRO A 136 -1.14 -13.86 2.26
N SER A 137 -0.50 -14.79 2.96
CA SER A 137 0.75 -15.45 2.53
C SER A 137 0.69 -16.20 1.21
N THR A 138 -0.51 -16.43 0.67
CA THR A 138 -0.73 -17.03 -0.64
C THR A 138 -0.60 -16.02 -1.79
N CYS A 139 -0.41 -14.73 -1.51
CA CYS A 139 -0.22 -13.71 -2.52
C CYS A 139 1.25 -13.59 -2.90
N SER A 140 1.54 -13.73 -4.19
CA SER A 140 2.88 -13.53 -4.72
C SER A 140 3.21 -12.03 -4.84
N VAL A 141 4.48 -11.69 -4.97
CA VAL A 141 4.91 -10.30 -5.22
C VAL A 141 4.21 -9.71 -6.46
N LEU A 142 3.93 -10.53 -7.48
CA LEU A 142 3.20 -10.13 -8.68
C LEU A 142 1.72 -9.81 -8.37
N ASP A 143 1.08 -10.61 -7.52
CA ASP A 143 -0.29 -10.35 -7.07
C ASP A 143 -0.35 -9.02 -6.31
N VAL A 144 0.58 -8.80 -5.38
CA VAL A 144 0.65 -7.55 -4.59
C VAL A 144 0.93 -6.33 -5.49
N GLN A 145 1.78 -6.49 -6.49
CA GLN A 145 2.06 -5.46 -7.48
C GLN A 145 0.80 -5.09 -8.28
N GLU A 146 -0.01 -6.07 -8.68
CA GLU A 146 -1.27 -5.84 -9.40
C GLU A 146 -2.32 -5.16 -8.52
N ILE A 147 -2.46 -5.61 -7.27
CA ILE A 147 -3.33 -4.97 -6.27
C ILE A 147 -2.93 -3.50 -6.09
N SER A 148 -1.62 -3.23 -5.95
CA SER A 148 -1.10 -1.87 -5.75
C SER A 148 -1.35 -0.98 -6.97
N LYS A 149 -1.15 -1.50 -8.18
CA LYS A 149 -1.46 -0.78 -9.44
C LYS A 149 -2.94 -0.42 -9.53
N LEU A 150 -3.83 -1.35 -9.20
CA LEU A 150 -5.26 -1.12 -9.26
C LEU A 150 -5.76 -0.19 -8.15
N ALA A 151 -5.16 -0.24 -6.97
CA ALA A 151 -5.45 0.68 -5.88
C ALA A 151 -5.11 2.13 -6.25
N LEU A 152 -4.08 2.32 -7.06
CA LEU A 152 -3.53 3.63 -7.45
C LEU A 152 -3.86 4.03 -8.89
N LYS A 153 -4.75 3.31 -9.59
CA LYS A 153 -4.99 3.50 -11.03
C LYS A 153 -5.46 4.91 -11.41
N ASP A 154 -6.13 5.60 -10.48
CA ASP A 154 -6.71 6.93 -10.69
C ASP A 154 -5.74 8.05 -10.24
N ILE A 155 -4.53 7.69 -9.80
CA ILE A 155 -3.52 8.61 -9.28
C ILE A 155 -2.24 8.42 -10.11
N PRO A 156 -1.57 9.49 -10.57
CA PRO A 156 -0.33 9.39 -11.36
C PRO A 156 0.87 9.01 -10.48
N VAL A 157 0.86 7.81 -9.92
CA VAL A 157 1.86 7.27 -9.00
C VAL A 157 2.35 5.93 -9.55
N GLU A 158 3.66 5.75 -9.58
CA GLU A 158 4.28 4.44 -9.79
C GLU A 158 4.48 3.77 -8.44
N ALA A 159 4.05 2.50 -8.33
CA ALA A 159 4.28 1.68 -7.15
C ALA A 159 5.16 0.48 -7.48
N LYS A 160 6.02 0.09 -6.55
CA LYS A 160 6.92 -1.06 -6.62
C LYS A 160 6.91 -1.80 -5.29
N ILE A 161 6.83 -3.13 -5.34
CA ILE A 161 6.99 -3.95 -4.14
C ILE A 161 8.48 -4.15 -3.85
N LEU A 162 8.94 -3.73 -2.67
CA LEU A 162 10.34 -3.85 -2.26
C LEU A 162 10.66 -5.23 -1.70
N ARG A 163 9.80 -5.73 -0.81
CA ARG A 163 9.94 -7.04 -0.14
C ARG A 163 8.59 -7.51 0.37
N CYS A 164 8.45 -8.83 0.50
CA CYS A 164 7.34 -9.48 1.17
C CYS A 164 7.89 -10.62 2.05
N GLU A 165 7.48 -10.67 3.31
CA GLU A 165 8.00 -11.60 4.31
C GLU A 165 6.86 -12.34 4.99
N VAL A 166 7.12 -13.60 5.33
CA VAL A 166 6.26 -14.44 6.16
C VAL A 166 7.04 -14.85 7.40
N LYS A 167 6.34 -15.24 8.46
CA LYS A 167 7.00 -15.65 9.70
C LYS A 167 7.90 -16.86 9.48
N GLU A 168 9.19 -16.71 9.73
CA GLU A 168 10.15 -17.82 9.73
C GLU A 168 10.02 -18.64 11.03
N PRO A 169 10.16 -19.98 10.96
CA PRO A 169 10.29 -20.80 12.16
C PRO A 169 11.67 -20.56 12.79
N TYR A 170 11.68 -20.17 14.08
CA TYR A 170 12.87 -20.12 14.92
C TYR A 170 13.28 -21.53 15.37
#